data_AF-A0A526Z342-F1
#
_entry.id   AF-A0A526Z342-F1
#
_cell.length_a   1.000
_cell.length_b   1.000
_cell.length_c   1.000
_cell.angle_alpha   90.00
_cell.angle_beta   90.00
_cell.angle_gamma   90.00
#
_symmetry.space_group_name_H-M   'P 1'
#
loop_
_entity.id
_entity.type
_entity.pdbx_description
1 polymer ?
#
loop_
_entity_poly.entity_id
_entity_poly.type
_entity_poly.pdbx_seq_one_letter_code
_entity_poly.pdbx_strand_id
1 'polypeptide(L)' 'MVSRFGLSVALATPFDASGQIAILPMVTQARVCLGAGCSSATLFGTTGEGASVGTAERRIVTEAMLAAGIPAHRLVAG' A
#
# COMPACT_ATOMS: atom_id res chain seq x y z
N MET A 1 -17.66 -20.66 7.06
CA MET A 1 -16.67 -20.93 5.99
C MET A 1 -15.51 -19.97 6.20
N VAL A 2 -14.28 -20.45 6.38
CA VAL A 2 -13.12 -19.58 6.59
C VAL A 2 -12.84 -18.84 5.28
N SER A 3 -12.90 -17.51 5.29
CA SER A 3 -12.51 -16.69 4.14
C SER A 3 -11.03 -16.90 3.84
N ARG A 4 -10.69 -17.24 2.59
CA ARG A 4 -9.29 -17.33 2.15
C ARG A 4 -8.69 -15.92 2.10
N PHE A 5 -7.38 -15.82 2.32
CA PHE A 5 -6.64 -14.56 2.24
C PHE A 5 -6.70 -13.91 0.84
N GLY A 6 -6.72 -14.74 -0.22
CA GLY A 6 -6.81 -14.27 -1.60
C GLY A 6 -5.49 -13.78 -2.17
N LEU A 7 -5.54 -12.97 -3.23
CA LEU A 7 -4.37 -12.40 -3.89
C LEU A 7 -4.05 -11.03 -3.27
N SER A 8 -2.89 -10.89 -2.64
CA SER A 8 -2.39 -9.58 -2.20
C SER A 8 -1.39 -9.04 -3.21
N VAL A 9 -1.57 -7.80 -3.67
CA VAL A 9 -0.57 -7.12 -4.50
C VAL A 9 0.55 -6.58 -3.62
N ALA A 10 1.80 -6.94 -3.91
CA ALA A 10 2.95 -6.28 -3.31
C ALA A 10 3.18 -4.94 -4.01
N LEU A 11 2.88 -3.82 -3.34
CA LEU A 11 3.03 -2.50 -3.95
C LEU A 11 4.48 -2.02 -3.84
N ALA A 12 5.01 -1.53 -4.96
CA ALA A 12 6.21 -0.69 -4.94
C ALA A 12 5.88 0.67 -4.31
N THR A 13 6.84 1.24 -3.57
CA THR A 13 6.71 2.59 -3.00
C THR A 13 7.24 3.59 -4.03
N PRO A 14 6.37 4.41 -4.66
CA PRO A 14 6.84 5.41 -5.61
C PRO A 14 7.48 6.58 -4.84
N PHE A 15 8.61 7.07 -5.33
CA PHE A 15 9.28 8.26 -4.82
C PHE A 15 9.31 9.34 -5.90
N ASP A 16 9.22 10.60 -5.49
CA ASP A 16 9.41 11.74 -6.38
C ASP A 16 10.89 12.08 -6.57
N ALA A 17 11.19 13.10 -7.38
CA ALA A 17 12.56 13.53 -7.66
C ALA A 17 13.32 14.06 -6.43
N SER A 18 12.63 14.39 -5.34
CA SER A 18 13.22 14.77 -4.05
C SER A 18 13.44 13.59 -3.11
N GLY A 19 13.07 12.37 -3.53
CA GLY A 19 13.16 11.17 -2.73
C GLY A 19 12.06 11.03 -1.68
N GLN A 20 11.01 11.86 -1.74
CA GLN A 20 9.85 11.74 -0.86
C GLN A 20 8.83 10.76 -1.47
N ILE A 21 8.06 10.07 -0.63
CA ILE A 21 7.04 9.14 -1.12
C ILE A 21 5.95 9.91 -1.87
N ALA A 22 5.71 9.53 -3.12
CA ALA A 22 4.65 10.08 -3.94
C ALA A 22 3.30 9.45 -3.55
N ILE A 23 2.65 10.04 -2.54
CA ILE A 23 1.42 9.52 -1.92
C ILE A 23 0.27 9.30 -2.92
N LEU A 24 -0.01 10.29 -3.78
CA LEU A 24 -1.12 10.20 -4.73
C LEU A 24 -0.94 9.04 -5.74
N PRO A 25 0.23 8.87 -6.39
CA PRO A 25 0.51 7.68 -7.19
C PRO A 25 0.36 6.37 -6.41
N MET A 26 0.84 6.32 -5.16
CA MET A 26 0.78 5.10 -4.33
C MET A 26 -0.66 4.68 -4.04
N VAL A 27 -1.51 5.63 -3.62
CA VAL A 27 -2.95 5.41 -3.37
C VAL A 27 -3.66 5.01 -4.67
N THR A 28 -3.34 5.67 -5.78
CA THR A 28 -3.93 5.37 -7.09
C THR A 28 -3.64 3.93 -7.51
N GLN A 29 -2.39 3.49 -7.38
CA GLN A 29 -2.00 2.12 -7.72
C GLN A 29 -2.72 1.10 -6.83
N ALA A 30 -2.83 1.36 -5.52
CA ALA A 30 -3.58 0.50 -4.61
C ALA A 30 -5.04 0.34 -5.06
N ARG A 31 -5.72 1.45 -5.41
CA ARG A 31 -7.09 1.42 -5.92
C ARG A 31 -7.22 0.66 -7.23
N VAL A 32 -6.29 0.83 -8.16
CA VAL A 32 -6.29 0.10 -9.45
C VAL A 32 -6.18 -1.40 -9.21
N CYS A 33 -5.22 -1.85 -8.40
CA CYS A 33 -5.02 -3.28 -8.14
C CYS A 33 -6.20 -3.92 -7.40
N LEU A 34 -6.75 -3.23 -6.39
CA LEU A 34 -7.94 -3.68 -5.68
C LEU A 34 -9.18 -3.70 -6.59
N GLY A 35 -9.34 -2.71 -7.46
CA GLY A 35 -10.39 -2.66 -8.47
C GLY A 35 -10.26 -3.75 -9.54
N ALA A 36 -9.02 -4.19 -9.82
CA ALA A 36 -8.72 -5.29 -10.73
C ALA A 36 -8.87 -6.70 -10.11
N GLY A 37 -9.32 -6.80 -8.84
CA GLY A 37 -9.64 -8.07 -8.19
C GLY A 37 -8.62 -8.57 -7.16
N CYS A 38 -7.58 -7.78 -6.84
CA CYS A 38 -6.74 -8.11 -5.69
C CYS A 38 -7.57 -8.02 -4.40
N SER A 39 -7.40 -9.01 -3.52
CA SER A 39 -8.09 -9.08 -2.23
C SER A 39 -7.52 -8.06 -1.24
N SER A 40 -6.22 -7.79 -1.32
CA SER A 40 -5.50 -6.84 -0.47
C SER A 40 -4.30 -6.21 -1.18
N ALA A 41 -3.73 -5.20 -0.56
CA ALA A 41 -2.48 -4.56 -0.95
C ALA A 41 -1.48 -4.64 0.20
N THR A 42 -0.31 -5.22 -0.05
CA THR A 42 0.82 -5.26 0.87
C THR A 42 1.68 -4.02 0.70
N LEU A 43 1.79 -3.23 1.76
CA LEU A 43 2.61 -2.02 1.87
C LEU A 43 3.95 -2.36 2.53
N PHE A 44 5.00 -1.64 2.13
CA PHE A 44 6.30 -1.66 2.81
C PHE A 44 6.95 -3.06 2.96
N GLY A 45 6.61 -4.00 2.08
CA GLY A 45 7.36 -5.25 1.93
C GLY A 45 8.66 -5.02 1.16
N THR A 46 9.38 -6.08 0.81
CA THR A 46 10.63 -5.98 0.02
C THR A 46 10.42 -5.25 -1.30
N THR A 47 9.35 -5.58 -2.05
CA THR A 47 8.96 -4.85 -3.28
C THR A 47 8.63 -3.37 -3.02
N GLY A 48 8.14 -3.06 -1.83
CA GLY A 48 7.82 -1.70 -1.40
C GLY A 48 9.01 -0.96 -0.80
N GLU A 49 10.23 -1.45 -0.97
CA GLU A 49 11.44 -0.86 -0.38
C GLU A 49 11.33 -0.69 1.14
N GLY A 50 10.67 -1.63 1.82
CA GLY A 50 10.31 -1.53 3.23
C GLY A 50 11.45 -1.22 4.20
N ALA A 51 12.66 -1.69 3.89
CA ALA A 51 13.86 -1.41 4.69
C ALA A 51 14.30 0.06 4.63
N SER A 52 13.91 0.78 3.58
CA SER A 52 14.25 2.18 3.32
C SER A 52 13.17 3.15 3.79
N VAL A 53 11.97 2.66 4.14
CA VAL A 53 10.82 3.49 4.55
C VAL A 53 10.70 3.53 6.08
N GLY A 54 10.89 4.73 6.65
CA GLY A 54 10.85 4.97 8.08
C GLY A 54 9.44 4.90 8.69
N THR A 55 9.35 4.81 10.01
CA THR A 55 8.07 4.68 10.72
C THR A 55 7.12 5.85 10.48
N ALA A 56 7.64 7.08 10.40
CA ALA A 56 6.83 8.27 10.12
C ALA A 56 6.22 8.22 8.71
N GLU A 57 7.01 7.82 7.72
CA GLU A 57 6.55 7.65 6.34
C GLU A 57 5.51 6.53 6.22
N ARG A 58 5.74 5.38 6.88
CA ARG A 58 4.78 4.27 6.95
C ARG A 58 3.43 4.74 7.49
N ARG A 59 3.46 5.58 8.54
CA ARG A 59 2.25 6.16 9.13
C ARG A 59 1.51 7.07 8.13
N ILE A 60 2.22 8.02 7.53
CA ILE A 60 1.64 8.97 6.56
C ILE A 60 0.96 8.22 5.40
N VAL A 61 1.65 7.23 4.83
CA VAL A 61 1.10 6.41 3.75
C VAL A 61 -0.14 5.65 4.20
N THR A 62 -0.09 5.03 5.39
CA THR A 62 -1.23 4.25 5.90
C THR A 62 -2.44 5.14 6.15
N GLU A 63 -2.26 6.30 6.76
CA GLU A 63 -3.33 7.29 6.96
C GLU A 63 -3.90 7.78 5.62
N ALA A 64 -3.05 8.01 4.61
CA ALA A 64 -3.50 8.40 3.28
C ALA A 64 -4.33 7.32 2.58
N MET A 65 -3.97 6.03 2.71
CA MET A 65 -4.74 4.92 2.18
C MET A 65 -6.14 4.83 2.82
N LEU A 66 -6.20 4.99 4.15
CA LEU A 66 -7.46 4.97 4.89
C LEU A 66 -8.34 6.18 4.52
N ALA A 67 -7.74 7.38 4.43
CA ALA A 67 -8.44 8.60 4.02
C ALA A 67 -8.99 8.51 2.58
N ALA A 68 -8.32 7.75 1.70
CA ALA A 68 -8.79 7.44 0.35
C ALA A 68 -9.90 6.37 0.30
N GLY A 69 -10.36 5.88 1.45
CA GLY A 69 -11.44 4.91 1.56
C GLY A 69 -11.03 3.47 1.31
N ILE A 70 -9.74 3.15 1.30
CA ILE A 70 -9.29 1.76 1.21
C ILE A 70 -9.53 1.09 2.58
N PRO A 71 -10.34 0.02 2.66
CA PRO A 71 -10.64 -0.61 3.94
C PRO A 71 -9.38 -1.16 4.62
N ALA A 72 -9.23 -0.92 5.92
CA ALA A 72 -8.05 -1.37 6.68
C ALA A 72 -7.80 -2.88 6.56
N HIS A 73 -8.85 -3.71 6.50
CA HIS A 73 -8.72 -5.17 6.35
C HIS A 73 -8.17 -5.61 4.97
N ARG A 74 -8.09 -4.70 3.99
CA ARG A 74 -7.46 -4.93 2.69
C ARG A 74 -6.04 -4.37 2.61
N LEU A 75 -5.51 -3.81 3.69
CA LEU A 75 -4.13 -3.36 3.78
C LEU A 75 -3.34 -4.35 4.63
N VAL A 76 -2.19 -4.77 4.13
CA VAL A 76 -1.24 -5.65 4.83
C VAL A 76 0.07 -4.89 4.95
N ALA A 77 0.72 -4.92 6.10
CA ALA A 77 2.03 -4.31 6.29
C ALA A 77 3.11 -5.40 6.30
N GLY A 78 4.18 -5.18 5.52
CA GLY A 78 5.40 -5.98 5.52
C GLY A 78 6.48 -5.45 6.46
#